data_AF-X1UH80-F1
#
_entry.id   AF-X1UH80-F1
#
_cell.length_a   1.000
_cell.length_b   1.000
_cell.length_c   1.000
_cell.angle_alpha   90.00
_cell.angle_beta   90.00
_cell.angle_gamma   90.00
#
_symmetry.space_group_name_H-M   'P 1'
#
loop_
_entity.id
_entity.type
_entity.pdbx_description
1 polymer ?
#
loop_
_entity_poly.entity_id
_entity_poly.type
_entity_poly.pdbx_seq_one_letter_code
_entity_poly.pdbx_strand_id
1 'polypeptide(L)'
;MILTRRLGLQQWGIYSQILWLVGIAGIFLSFGLTYGTARYLAQYIGENQQSELRKTIIFTGSIQLICSIIGAIIFFSLSSSLVHWFHWHISTQLIRIAGLGIVSFSLYQFSIYVLRGLQLFKLLAAYSGIYSAAILVIAIICINWPLVELLLILTYIA
;
A
#
# COMPACT_ATOMS: atom_id res chain seq x y z
N MET A 1 -14.17 -12.66 -6.42
CA MET A 1 -15.27 -13.64 -6.30
C MET A 1 -15.00 -14.80 -5.34
N ILE A 2 -13.75 -15.27 -5.17
CA ILE A 2 -13.41 -16.36 -4.22
C ILE A 2 -13.56 -15.88 -2.75
N LEU A 3 -13.07 -14.68 -2.43
CA LEU A 3 -13.16 -14.08 -1.09
C LEU A 3 -14.61 -13.79 -0.65
N THR A 4 -15.46 -13.27 -1.55
CA THR A 4 -16.88 -13.01 -1.29
C THR A 4 -17.70 -14.26 -0.98
N ARG A 5 -17.27 -15.44 -1.47
CA ARG A 5 -17.95 -16.71 -1.21
C ARG A 5 -17.68 -17.29 0.19
N ARG A 6 -16.55 -16.93 0.82
CA ARG A 6 -16.18 -17.45 2.16
C ARG A 6 -16.37 -16.44 3.28
N LEU A 7 -16.10 -15.16 3.05
CA LEU A 7 -16.15 -14.12 4.09
C LEU A 7 -17.59 -13.60 4.36
N GLY A 8 -18.55 -13.92 3.48
CA GLY A 8 -19.89 -13.31 3.55
C GLY A 8 -19.88 -11.81 3.21
N LEU A 9 -21.06 -11.24 3.00
CA LEU A 9 -21.23 -9.86 2.54
C LEU A 9 -20.64 -8.82 3.50
N GLN A 10 -20.75 -9.05 4.81
CA GLN A 10 -20.37 -8.09 5.85
C GLN A 10 -18.84 -7.91 5.95
N GLN A 11 -18.09 -9.01 5.95
CA GLN A 11 -16.63 -8.98 6.05
C GLN A 11 -15.98 -8.48 4.74
N TRP A 12 -16.60 -8.77 3.59
CA TRP A 12 -16.19 -8.16 2.32
C TRP A 12 -16.35 -6.63 2.35
N GLY A 13 -17.44 -6.13 2.94
CA GLY A 13 -17.66 -4.70 3.17
C GLY A 13 -16.51 -4.07 3.96
N ILE A 14 -16.17 -4.67 5.11
CA ILE A 14 -15.06 -4.23 5.97
C ILE A 14 -13.73 -4.19 5.21
N TYR A 15 -13.41 -5.26 4.48
CA TYR A 15 -12.18 -5.33 3.69
C TYR A 15 -12.11 -4.22 2.63
N SER A 16 -13.21 -4.00 1.90
CA SER A 16 -13.28 -2.97 0.87
C SER A 16 -13.11 -1.55 1.42
N GLN A 17 -13.65 -1.28 2.62
CA GLN A 17 -13.50 0.00 3.32
C GLN A 17 -12.04 0.25 3.71
N ILE A 18 -11.37 -0.77 4.27
CA ILE A 18 -9.95 -0.68 4.61
C ILE A 18 -9.10 -0.43 3.36
N LEU A 19 -9.35 -1.16 2.26
CA LEU A 19 -8.63 -0.96 1.01
C LEU A 19 -8.79 0.47 0.46
N TRP A 20 -10.02 0.98 0.47
CA TRP A 20 -10.32 2.33 -0.01
C TRP A 20 -9.57 3.38 0.82
N LEU A 21 -9.60 3.23 2.13
CA LEU A 21 -8.95 4.12 3.07
C LEU A 21 -7.41 4.08 2.95
N VAL A 22 -6.82 2.90 2.79
CA VAL A 22 -5.37 2.75 2.49
C VAL A 22 -5.04 3.37 1.13
N GLY A 23 -5.90 3.19 0.13
CA GLY A 23 -5.72 3.77 -1.21
C GLY A 23 -5.70 5.29 -1.19
N ILE A 24 -6.67 5.91 -0.50
CA ILE A 24 -6.72 7.37 -0.33
C ILE A 24 -5.51 7.86 0.44
N ALA A 25 -5.17 7.24 1.57
CA ALA A 25 -3.98 7.60 2.32
C ALA A 25 -2.72 7.52 1.46
N GLY A 26 -2.57 6.46 0.67
CA GLY A 26 -1.45 6.31 -0.26
C GLY A 26 -1.34 7.42 -1.30
N ILE A 27 -2.48 7.86 -1.87
CA ILE A 27 -2.52 8.96 -2.84
C ILE A 27 -2.10 10.28 -2.17
N PHE A 28 -2.68 10.61 -1.01
CA PHE A 28 -2.37 11.85 -0.30
C PHE A 28 -0.91 11.88 0.17
N LEU A 29 -0.40 10.79 0.74
CA LEU A 29 0.96 10.72 1.27
C LEU A 29 2.03 10.78 0.19
N SER A 30 1.70 10.39 -1.04
CA SER A 30 2.63 10.47 -2.15
C SER A 30 2.74 11.89 -2.74
N PHE A 31 1.79 12.80 -2.47
CA PHE A 31 1.80 14.21 -2.95
C PHE A 31 2.18 14.39 -4.44
N GLY A 32 1.90 13.41 -5.30
CA GLY A 32 2.33 13.43 -6.71
C GLY A 32 3.84 13.26 -6.95
N LEU A 33 4.65 13.06 -5.91
CA LEU A 33 6.11 12.85 -6.00
C LEU A 33 6.45 11.68 -6.92
N THR A 34 5.67 10.62 -6.89
CA THR A 34 5.85 9.44 -7.76
C THR A 34 5.76 9.80 -9.24
N TYR A 35 4.78 10.61 -9.64
CA TYR A 35 4.63 11.07 -11.03
C TYR A 35 5.72 12.06 -11.42
N GLY A 36 6.05 13.01 -10.53
CA GLY A 36 7.15 13.96 -10.76
C GLY A 36 8.49 13.25 -10.95
N THR A 37 8.79 12.29 -10.07
CA THR A 37 10.01 11.48 -10.14
C THR A 37 10.09 10.73 -11.46
N ALA A 38 9.03 10.04 -11.89
CA ALA A 38 9.03 9.33 -13.16
C ALA A 38 9.32 10.25 -14.37
N ARG A 39 8.76 11.47 -14.36
CA ARG A 39 8.99 12.47 -15.42
C ARG A 39 10.42 12.99 -15.42
N TYR A 40 10.95 13.41 -14.27
CA TYR A 40 12.32 13.92 -14.18
C TYR A 40 13.36 12.84 -14.47
N LEU A 41 13.14 11.60 -14.04
CA LEU A 41 14.03 10.49 -14.39
C LEU A 41 14.09 10.26 -15.90
N ALA A 42 12.95 10.24 -16.59
CA ALA A 42 12.92 10.11 -18.04
C ALA A 42 13.67 11.25 -18.75
N GLN A 43 13.56 12.49 -18.24
CA GLN A 43 14.31 13.64 -18.75
C GLN A 43 15.83 13.49 -18.54
N TYR A 44 16.29 13.17 -17.33
CA TYR A 44 17.72 13.01 -17.04
C TYR A 44 18.38 11.87 -17.82
N ILE A 45 17.63 10.82 -18.16
CA ILE A 45 18.10 9.77 -19.07
C ILE A 45 18.33 10.34 -20.48
N GLY A 46 17.39 11.13 -21.00
CA GLY A 46 17.52 11.76 -22.31
C GLY A 46 18.70 12.75 -22.39
N GLU A 47 19.00 13.42 -21.29
CA GLU A 47 20.11 14.39 -21.18
C GLU A 47 21.45 13.75 -20.76
N ASN A 48 21.53 12.43 -20.59
CA ASN A 48 22.71 11.69 -20.12
C ASN A 48 23.29 12.17 -18.75
N GLN A 49 22.47 12.77 -17.89
CA GLN A 49 22.88 13.28 -16.58
C GLN A 49 22.78 12.21 -15.48
N GLN A 50 23.64 11.19 -15.56
CA GLN A 50 23.62 10.04 -14.64
C GLN A 50 23.81 10.42 -13.16
N SER A 51 24.56 11.49 -12.87
CA SER A 51 24.77 11.98 -11.50
C SER A 51 23.48 12.50 -10.87
N GLU A 52 22.70 13.29 -11.64
CA GLU A 52 21.46 13.88 -11.16
C GLU A 52 20.37 12.82 -11.03
N LEU A 53 20.32 11.85 -11.96
CA LEU A 53 19.42 10.71 -11.88
C LEU A 53 19.53 9.97 -10.54
N ARG A 54 20.75 9.61 -10.11
CA ARG A 54 20.95 8.89 -8.85
C ARG A 54 20.58 9.75 -7.63
N LYS A 55 20.92 11.04 -7.65
CA LYS A 55 20.56 11.98 -6.58
C LYS A 55 19.05 12.11 -6.46
N THR A 56 18.33 12.26 -7.58
CA THR A 56 16.87 12.37 -7.60
C THR A 56 16.22 11.11 -7.03
N ILE A 57 16.65 9.91 -7.41
CA ILE A 57 16.10 8.65 -6.87
C ILE A 57 16.28 8.58 -5.35
N ILE A 58 17.48 8.87 -4.84
CA ILE A 58 17.77 8.79 -3.40
C ILE A 58 16.98 9.84 -2.63
N PHE A 59 16.93 11.07 -3.13
CA PHE A 59 16.24 12.18 -2.50
C PHE A 59 14.72 11.95 -2.44
N THR A 60 14.11 11.64 -3.59
CA THR A 60 12.67 11.39 -3.69
C THR A 60 12.27 10.13 -2.92
N GLY A 61 13.08 9.08 -2.95
CA GLY A 61 12.86 7.87 -2.18
C GLY A 61 12.94 8.10 -0.67
N SER A 62 13.89 8.92 -0.21
CA SER A 62 14.00 9.28 1.22
C SER A 62 12.79 10.10 1.68
N ILE A 63 12.35 11.07 0.88
CA ILE A 63 11.14 11.85 1.18
C ILE A 63 9.92 10.93 1.22
N GLN A 64 9.75 10.06 0.21
CA GLN A 64 8.62 9.13 0.16
C GLN A 64 8.60 8.21 1.39
N LEU A 65 9.76 7.71 1.82
CA LEU A 65 9.89 6.88 3.01
C LEU A 65 9.48 7.65 4.27
N ILE A 66 10.00 8.85 4.46
CA ILE A 66 9.63 9.73 5.58
C ILE A 66 8.13 10.03 5.58
N CYS A 67 7.58 10.45 4.44
CA CYS A 67 6.14 10.71 4.27
C CYS A 67 5.30 9.47 4.58
N SER A 68 5.75 8.28 4.15
CA SER A 68 5.03 7.04 4.41
C SER A 68 5.04 6.64 5.89
N ILE A 69 6.16 6.85 6.60
CA ILE A 69 6.27 6.59 8.04
C ILE A 69 5.39 7.59 8.82
N ILE A 70 5.49 8.87 8.50
CA ILE A 70 4.63 9.91 9.10
C ILE A 70 3.16 9.58 8.86
N GLY A 71 2.83 9.21 7.62
CA GLY A 71 1.49 8.79 7.25
C GLY A 71 1.00 7.61 8.07
N ALA A 72 1.82 6.57 8.26
CA ALA A 72 1.47 5.42 9.09
C ALA A 72 1.27 5.80 10.57
N ILE A 73 2.10 6.70 11.12
CA ILE A 73 1.97 7.19 12.50
C ILE A 73 0.67 7.98 12.68
N ILE A 74 0.35 8.85 11.71
CA ILE A 74 -0.90 9.62 11.68
C ILE A 74 -2.08 8.64 11.60
N PHE A 75 -1.99 7.65 10.72
CA PHE A 75 -3.03 6.62 10.56
C PHE A 75 -3.27 5.82 11.83
N PHE A 76 -2.18 5.42 12.50
CA PHE A 76 -2.22 4.68 13.74
C PHE A 76 -2.86 5.50 14.87
N SER A 77 -2.46 6.76 15.00
CA SER A 77 -2.99 7.69 16.02
C SER A 77 -4.47 8.03 15.80
N LEU A 78 -4.87 8.25 14.54
CA LEU A 78 -6.26 8.57 14.18
C LEU A 78 -7.16 7.34 14.06
N SER A 79 -6.63 6.12 14.22
CA SER A 79 -7.40 4.88 14.01
C SER A 79 -8.73 4.86 14.78
N SER A 80 -8.73 5.23 16.07
CA SER A 80 -9.95 5.28 16.88
C SER A 80 -10.93 6.36 16.41
N SER A 81 -10.42 7.54 16.05
CA SER A 81 -11.25 8.65 15.56
C SER A 81 -11.89 8.35 14.20
N LEU A 82 -11.16 7.64 13.33
CA LEU A 82 -11.67 7.20 12.03
C LEU A 82 -12.83 6.21 12.18
N VAL A 83 -12.74 5.23 13.09
CA VAL A 83 -13.84 4.30 13.37
C VAL A 83 -15.10 5.06 13.80
N HIS A 84 -14.94 6.02 14.72
CA HIS A 84 -16.06 6.81 15.22
C HIS A 84 -16.66 7.74 14.17
N TRP A 85 -15.83 8.42 13.38
CA TRP A 85 -16.31 9.39 12.38
C TRP A 85 -17.08 8.72 11.24
N PHE A 86 -16.60 7.56 10.79
CA PHE A 86 -17.24 6.81 9.71
C PHE A 86 -18.33 5.81 10.20
N HIS A 87 -18.59 5.74 11.51
CA HIS A 87 -19.54 4.82 12.12
C HIS A 87 -19.34 3.36 11.68
N TRP A 88 -18.07 2.94 11.58
CA TRP A 88 -17.73 1.62 11.07
C TRP A 88 -17.71 0.56 12.17
N HIS A 89 -18.26 -0.62 11.86
CA HIS A 89 -18.15 -1.81 12.72
C HIS A 89 -16.81 -2.54 12.48
N ILE A 90 -15.71 -1.80 12.41
CA ILE A 90 -14.36 -2.33 12.17
C ILE A 90 -13.57 -2.23 13.46
N SER A 91 -12.90 -3.31 13.85
CA SER A 91 -11.95 -3.28 14.97
C SER A 91 -10.82 -2.30 14.68
N THR A 92 -10.56 -1.38 15.62
CA THR A 92 -9.47 -0.41 15.56
C THR A 92 -8.11 -1.08 15.32
N GLN A 93 -7.93 -2.33 15.78
CA GLN A 93 -6.71 -3.10 15.55
C GLN A 93 -6.46 -3.38 14.06
N LEU A 94 -7.52 -3.68 13.29
CA LEU A 94 -7.40 -3.92 11.84
C LEU A 94 -6.95 -2.67 11.10
N ILE A 95 -7.45 -1.50 11.51
CA ILE A 95 -7.05 -0.22 10.92
C ILE A 95 -5.59 0.09 11.23
N ARG A 96 -5.12 -0.22 12.45
CA ARG A 96 -3.70 -0.06 12.83
C ARG A 96 -2.78 -0.97 12.01
N ILE A 97 -3.18 -2.23 11.80
CA ILE A 97 -2.44 -3.17 10.95
C ILE A 97 -2.43 -2.68 9.50
N ALA A 98 -3.56 -2.18 9.00
CA ALA A 98 -3.64 -1.59 7.66
C ALA A 98 -2.73 -0.36 7.51
N GLY A 99 -2.58 0.44 8.57
CA GLY A 99 -1.66 1.58 8.62
C GLY A 99 -0.20 1.18 8.39
N LEU A 100 0.24 0.03 8.92
CA LEU A 100 1.59 -0.50 8.64
C LEU A 100 1.74 -0.91 7.16
N GLY A 101 0.65 -1.40 6.56
CA GLY A 101 0.58 -1.73 5.14
C GLY A 101 0.81 -0.52 4.22
N ILE A 102 0.48 0.70 4.67
CA ILE A 102 0.68 1.93 3.90
C ILE A 102 2.15 2.14 3.54
N VAL A 103 3.07 1.87 4.47
CA VAL A 103 4.52 2.03 4.23
C VAL A 103 4.98 1.10 3.11
N SER A 104 4.63 -0.18 3.22
CA SER A 104 4.99 -1.20 2.23
C SER A 104 4.37 -0.90 0.86
N PHE A 105 3.10 -0.50 0.84
CA PHE A 105 2.39 -0.15 -0.40
C PHE A 105 2.97 1.10 -1.06
N SER A 106 3.30 2.12 -0.28
CA SER A 106 3.93 3.36 -0.73
C SER A 106 5.29 3.10 -1.40
N LEU A 107 6.13 2.29 -0.76
CA LEU A 107 7.45 1.91 -1.31
C LEU A 107 7.30 1.09 -2.59
N TYR A 108 6.38 0.13 -2.62
CA TYR A 108 6.08 -0.65 -3.83
C TYR A 108 5.66 0.25 -5.00
N GLN A 109 4.74 1.19 -4.76
CA GLN A 109 4.31 2.16 -5.76
C GLN A 109 5.50 2.99 -6.25
N PHE A 110 6.29 3.55 -5.33
CA PHE A 110 7.47 4.32 -5.69
C PHE A 110 8.46 3.54 -6.56
N SER A 111 8.77 2.29 -6.21
CA SER A 111 9.63 1.42 -7.02
C SER A 111 9.08 1.22 -8.44
N ILE A 112 7.77 1.02 -8.58
CA ILE A 112 7.11 0.93 -9.90
C ILE A 112 7.31 2.21 -10.72
N TYR A 113 7.11 3.37 -10.11
CA TYR A 113 7.25 4.66 -10.80
C TYR A 113 8.70 4.96 -11.17
N VAL A 114 9.66 4.60 -10.32
CA VAL A 114 11.09 4.70 -10.65
C VAL A 114 11.43 3.81 -11.84
N LEU A 115 11.04 2.53 -11.82
CA LEU A 115 11.29 1.61 -12.93
C LEU A 115 10.62 2.07 -14.23
N ARG A 116 9.41 2.64 -14.13
CA ARG A 116 8.71 3.25 -15.27
C ARG A 116 9.45 4.48 -15.80
N GLY A 117 9.94 5.35 -14.92
CA GLY A 117 10.77 6.51 -15.28
C GLY A 117 12.09 6.12 -15.95
N LEU A 118 12.67 5.00 -15.51
CA LEU A 118 13.87 4.39 -16.12
C LEU A 118 13.59 3.64 -17.43
N GLN A 119 12.33 3.53 -17.86
CA GLN A 119 11.91 2.77 -19.03
C GLN A 119 12.33 1.28 -19.00
N LEU A 120 12.57 0.73 -17.81
CA LEU A 120 12.95 -0.67 -17.61
C LEU A 120 11.73 -1.59 -17.58
N PHE A 121 10.93 -1.60 -18.66
CA PHE A 121 9.64 -2.28 -18.71
C PHE A 121 9.72 -3.80 -18.47
N LYS A 122 10.82 -4.44 -18.88
CA LYS A 122 11.04 -5.87 -18.61
C LYS A 122 11.17 -6.15 -17.11
N LEU A 123 11.94 -5.32 -16.40
CA LEU A 123 12.15 -5.47 -14.96
C LEU A 123 10.91 -5.05 -14.18
N LEU A 124 10.19 -4.03 -14.66
CA LEU A 124 8.87 -3.66 -14.15
C LEU A 124 7.88 -4.84 -14.20
N ALA A 125 7.78 -5.51 -15.35
CA ALA A 125 6.87 -6.65 -15.54
C ALA A 125 7.25 -7.85 -14.66
N ALA A 126 8.56 -8.13 -14.51
CA ALA A 126 9.04 -9.16 -13.60
C ALA A 126 8.70 -8.81 -12.14
N TYR A 127 8.96 -7.57 -11.73
CA TYR A 127 8.70 -7.10 -10.36
C TYR A 127 7.21 -7.13 -10.01
N SER A 128 6.34 -6.63 -10.89
CA SER A 128 4.89 -6.69 -10.69
C SER A 128 4.37 -8.12 -10.70
N GLY A 129 4.90 -8.98 -11.58
CA GLY A 129 4.57 -10.41 -11.63
C GLY A 129 4.89 -11.13 -10.33
N ILE A 130 6.09 -10.92 -9.78
CA ILE A 130 6.52 -11.50 -8.50
C ILE A 130 5.62 -10.99 -7.36
N TYR A 131 5.35 -9.69 -7.31
CA TYR A 131 4.50 -9.10 -6.28
C TYR A 131 3.07 -9.64 -6.34
N SER A 132 2.46 -9.73 -7.53
CA SER A 132 1.13 -10.31 -7.70
C SER A 132 1.10 -11.79 -7.34
N ALA A 133 2.13 -12.56 -7.71
CA ALA A 133 2.24 -13.96 -7.32
C ALA A 133 2.36 -14.12 -5.80
N ALA A 134 3.18 -13.29 -5.15
CA ALA A 134 3.33 -13.29 -3.69
C ALA A 134 2.02 -12.95 -2.99
N ILE A 135 1.29 -11.91 -3.44
CA ILE A 135 -0.04 -11.58 -2.92
C ILE A 135 -1.00 -12.76 -3.09
N LEU A 136 -0.98 -13.42 -4.25
CA LEU A 136 -1.87 -14.54 -4.52
C LEU A 136 -1.57 -15.73 -3.60
N VAL A 137 -0.28 -16.04 -3.38
CA VAL A 137 0.16 -17.07 -2.44
C VAL A 137 -0.26 -16.72 -1.02
N ILE A 138 -0.01 -15.49 -0.57
CA ILE A 138 -0.44 -15.01 0.76
C ILE A 138 -1.96 -15.08 0.88
N ALA A 139 -2.72 -14.69 -0.15
CA ALA A 139 -4.17 -14.76 -0.15
C ALA A 139 -4.66 -16.21 -0.04
N ILE A 140 -4.08 -17.16 -0.77
CA ILE A 140 -4.41 -18.59 -0.66
C ILE A 140 -4.11 -19.11 0.74
N ILE A 141 -2.93 -18.77 1.27
CA ILE A 141 -2.50 -19.15 2.63
C ILE A 141 -3.50 -18.60 3.65
N CYS A 142 -3.83 -17.31 3.59
CA CYS A 142 -4.80 -16.67 4.49
C CYS A 142 -6.20 -17.27 4.37
N ILE A 143 -6.66 -17.60 3.15
CA ILE A 143 -7.98 -18.22 2.92
C ILE A 143 -8.06 -19.63 3.53
N ASN A 144 -6.94 -20.35 3.56
CA ASN A 144 -6.86 -21.71 4.10
C ASN A 144 -6.41 -21.77 5.57
N TRP A 145 -6.03 -20.64 6.17
CA TRP A 145 -5.58 -20.61 7.56
C TRP A 145 -6.77 -20.45 8.53
N PRO A 146 -6.89 -21.30 9.56
CA PRO A 146 -7.88 -21.11 10.64
C PRO A 146 -7.66 -19.84 11.50
N LEU A 147 -6.59 -19.06 11.26
CA LEU A 147 -6.32 -17.79 11.95
C LEU A 147 -7.27 -16.67 11.53
N VAL A 148 -7.81 -16.72 10.31
CA VAL A 148 -8.85 -15.76 9.89
C VAL A 148 -10.13 -16.00 10.67
N GLU A 149 -10.50 -17.26 10.90
CA GLU A 149 -11.62 -17.62 11.78
C GLU A 149 -11.34 -17.17 13.23
N LEU A 150 -10.12 -17.35 13.74
CA LEU A 150 -9.72 -16.93 15.09
C LEU A 150 -9.73 -15.40 15.28
N LEU A 151 -9.29 -14.63 14.28
CA LEU A 151 -9.37 -13.16 14.27
C LEU A 151 -10.83 -12.68 14.15
N LEU A 152 -11.65 -13.37 13.35
CA LEU A 152 -13.08 -13.06 13.22
C LEU A 152 -13.84 -13.34 14.52
N ILE A 153 -13.52 -14.44 15.22
CA ILE A 153 -14.07 -14.78 16.54
C ILE A 153 -13.66 -13.74 17.57
N LEU A 154 -12.39 -13.30 17.59
CA LEU A 154 -11.92 -12.25 18.49
C LEU A 154 -12.59 -10.89 18.24
N THR A 155 -12.96 -10.57 17.00
CA THR A 155 -13.74 -9.35 16.69
C THR A 155 -15.23 -9.44 17.00
N TYR A 156 -15.78 -10.65 17.19
CA TYR A 156 -17.18 -10.84 17.55
C TYR A 156 -17.41 -10.92 19.08
N ILE A 157 -16.34 -11.14 19.85
CA ILE A 157 -16.38 -11.27 21.32
C ILE A 157 -16.06 -9.93 22.03
N ALA A 158 -15.49 -8.95 21.31
CA ALA A 158 -15.21 -7.60 21.81
C ALA A 158 -16.29 -6.60 21.35
#